data_AF-R4K864-F1
#
_entry.id   AF-R4K864-F1
#
_cell.length_a   1.000
_cell.length_b   1.000
_cell.length_c   1.000
_cell.angle_alpha   90.00
_cell.angle_beta   90.00
_cell.angle_gamma   90.00
#
_symmetry.space_group_name_H-M   'P 1'
#
loop_
_entity.id
_entity.type
_entity.pdbx_description
1 polymer ?
#
loop_
_entity_poly.entity_id
_entity_poly.type
_entity_poly.pdbx_seq_one_letter_code
_entity_poly.pdbx_strand_id
1 'polypeptide(L)'
;MEVCDDKYIMVIASNSQATYLYNELMKKGINVEFISTPAKISSGCSKSIIFNSKDTKEIVLEVKNIKIKIDGIYNMVKNDKDYNYIKI
;
A
#
# COMPACT_ATOMS: atom_id res chain seq x y z
N MET A 1 8.20 -18.78 -13.15
CA MET A 1 6.72 -18.77 -13.16
C MET A 1 6.32 -17.56 -12.34
N GLU A 2 5.78 -16.51 -12.94
CA GLU A 2 5.44 -15.29 -12.21
C GLU A 2 4.27 -15.58 -11.26
N VAL A 3 4.50 -15.42 -9.96
CA VAL A 3 3.45 -15.53 -8.97
C VAL A 3 3.02 -14.11 -8.66
N CYS A 4 1.85 -13.72 -9.16
CA CYS A 4 1.19 -12.51 -8.68
C CYS A 4 0.85 -12.74 -7.22
N ASP A 5 1.56 -12.06 -6.33
CA ASP A 5 1.17 -12.03 -4.93
C ASP A 5 -0.17 -11.27 -4.88
N ASP A 6 -1.13 -11.76 -4.10
CA ASP A 6 -2.43 -11.09 -3.90
C ASP A 6 -2.29 -9.83 -3.02
N LYS A 7 -1.17 -9.10 -3.16
CA LYS A 7 -0.80 -7.98 -2.32
C LYS A 7 -0.57 -6.74 -3.16
N TYR A 8 -1.11 -5.64 -2.68
CA TYR A 8 -0.89 -4.31 -3.21
C TYR A 8 -0.09 -3.49 -2.22
N ILE A 9 0.67 -2.54 -2.75
CA ILE A 9 1.35 -1.51 -1.97
C ILE A 9 0.80 -0.14 -2.37
N MET A 10 0.36 0.63 -1.38
CA MET A 10 -0.10 2.00 -1.55
C MET A 10 0.95 2.94 -0.98
N VAL A 11 1.46 3.82 -1.85
CA VAL A 11 2.42 4.87 -1.46
C VAL A 11 1.66 6.10 -1.04
N ILE A 12 1.98 6.62 0.14
CA ILE A 12 1.29 7.74 0.75
C ILE A 12 2.26 8.93 0.81
N ALA A 13 1.82 10.08 0.31
CA ALA A 13 2.65 11.27 0.15
C ALA A 13 3.13 11.85 1.50
N SER A 14 2.39 11.58 2.58
CA SER A 14 2.64 12.14 3.89
C SER A 14 2.71 11.05 4.96
N ASN A 15 3.79 11.07 5.74
CA ASN A 15 4.01 10.10 6.81
C ASN A 15 2.95 10.19 7.91
N SER A 16 2.45 11.39 8.25
CA SER A 16 1.39 11.55 9.25
C SER A 16 0.06 10.97 8.76
N GLN A 17 -0.28 11.19 7.48
CA GLN A 17 -1.47 10.60 6.87
C GLN A 17 -1.36 9.08 6.77
N ALA A 18 -0.17 8.56 6.48
CA ALA A 18 0.10 7.14 6.42
C ALA A 18 -0.15 6.46 7.77
N THR A 19 0.38 7.02 8.85
CA THR A 19 0.14 6.53 10.22
C THR A 19 -1.32 6.62 10.61
N TYR A 20 -2.01 7.71 10.24
CA TYR A 20 -3.44 7.85 10.52
C TYR A 20 -4.27 6.79 9.80
N LEU A 21 -4.03 6.58 8.50
CA LEU A 21 -4.70 5.53 7.72
C LEU A 21 -4.48 4.14 8.34
N TYR A 22 -3.23 3.82 8.66
CA TYR A 22 -2.89 2.54 9.28
C TYR A 22 -3.70 2.31 10.56
N ASN A 23 -3.78 3.31 11.45
CA ASN A 23 -4.55 3.20 12.68
C ASN A 23 -6.06 3.00 12.42
N GLU A 24 -6.63 3.72 11.45
CA GLU A 24 -8.06 3.56 11.10
C GLU A 24 -8.35 2.18 10.49
N LEU A 25 -7.48 1.68 9.61
CA LEU A 25 -7.60 0.35 9.03
C LEU A 25 -7.49 -0.75 10.10
N MET A 26 -6.54 -0.61 11.03
CA MET A 26 -6.38 -1.54 12.15
C MET A 26 -7.59 -1.53 13.09
N LYS A 27 -8.21 -0.37 13.35
CA LYS A 27 -9.47 -0.28 14.13
C LYS A 27 -10.64 -1.01 13.46
N LYS A 28 -10.66 -1.06 12.13
CA LYS A 28 -11.66 -1.80 11.35
C LYS A 28 -11.37 -3.30 11.26
N GLY A 29 -10.24 -3.76 11.80
CA GLY A 29 -9.82 -5.16 11.72
C GLY A 29 -9.25 -5.55 10.36
N ILE A 30 -8.89 -4.57 9.52
CA ILE A 30 -8.28 -4.82 8.21
C ILE A 30 -6.79 -5.05 8.43
N ASN A 31 -6.30 -6.21 8.00
CA ASN A 31 -4.90 -6.58 8.17
C ASN A 31 -4.04 -5.86 7.14
N VAL A 32 -3.27 -4.88 7.59
CA VAL A 32 -2.36 -4.10 6.74
C VAL A 32 -0.96 -4.05 7.34
N GLU A 33 0.05 -4.04 6.48
CA GLU A 33 1.45 -3.91 6.90
C GLU A 33 1.96 -2.50 6.61
N PHE A 34 2.52 -1.83 7.62
CA PHE A 34 3.10 -0.50 7.48
C PHE A 34 4.60 -0.59 7.20
N ILE A 35 5.03 -0.16 6.02
CA ILE A 35 6.42 -0.26 5.60
C ILE A 35 6.97 1.07 5.09
N SER A 36 8.29 1.18 5.02
CA SER A 36 8.93 2.25 4.25
C SER A 36 8.79 1.96 2.76
N THR A 37 8.55 2.99 1.95
CA THR A 37 8.40 2.82 0.50
C THR A 37 9.69 2.23 -0.08
N PRO A 38 9.62 1.10 -0.81
CA PRO A 38 10.78 0.54 -1.47
C PRO A 38 11.39 1.55 -2.45
N ALA A 39 12.73 1.67 -2.45
CA ALA A 39 13.47 2.59 -3.33
C ALA A 39 13.17 2.39 -4.83
N LYS A 40 12.68 1.20 -5.20
CA LYS A 40 12.22 0.86 -6.56
C LYS A 40 10.95 1.60 -6.99
N ILE A 41 10.13 2.04 -6.04
CA ILE A 41 8.87 2.74 -6.30
C ILE A 41 9.09 4.25 -6.18
N SER A 42 9.76 4.69 -5.12
CA SER A 42 10.08 6.09 -4.90
C SER A 42 11.38 6.21 -4.13
N SER A 43 12.23 7.16 -4.55
CA SER A 43 13.50 7.48 -3.88
C SER A 43 13.32 8.33 -2.60
N GLY A 44 12.08 8.66 -2.23
CA GLY A 44 11.75 9.46 -1.04
C GLY A 44 11.53 8.62 0.22
N CYS A 45 11.69 9.24 1.40
CA CYS A 45 11.38 8.63 2.71
C CYS A 45 9.87 8.51 3.01
N SER A 46 9.05 8.28 1.98
CA SER A 46 7.61 8.13 2.12
C SER A 46 7.26 6.78 2.76
N LYS A 47 6.11 6.72 3.43
CA LYS A 47 5.56 5.49 3.98
C LYS A 47 4.57 4.85 3.01
N SER A 48 4.51 3.53 3.08
CA SER A 48 3.63 2.72 2.26
C SER A 48 2.86 1.72 3.11
N ILE A 49 1.67 1.37 2.65
CA ILE A 49 0.84 0.35 3.27
C ILE A 49 0.71 -0.82 2.31
N ILE A 50 1.04 -2.02 2.76
CA ILE A 50 0.76 -3.26 2.04
C ILE A 50 -0.56 -3.84 2.53
N PHE A 51 -1.40 -4.28 1.60
CA PHE A 51 -2.70 -4.88 1.90
C PHE A 51 -3.06 -5.94 0.86
N ASN A 52 -4.02 -6.81 1.19
CA ASN A 52 -4.45 -7.87 0.29
C ASN A 52 -5.42 -7.34 -0.79
N SER A 53 -5.42 -7.96 -1.97
CA SER A 53 -6.32 -7.66 -3.07
C SER A 53 -7.80 -7.64 -2.67
N LYS A 54 -8.19 -8.52 -1.73
CA LYS A 54 -9.54 -8.63 -1.18
C LYS A 54 -10.01 -7.36 -0.45
N ASP A 55 -9.09 -6.66 0.21
CA ASP A 55 -9.38 -5.49 1.05
C ASP A 55 -9.31 -4.17 0.28
N THR A 56 -8.91 -4.21 -1.00
CA THR A 56 -8.70 -3.02 -1.86
C THR A 56 -9.89 -2.08 -1.86
N LYS A 57 -11.11 -2.62 -1.98
CA LYS A 57 -12.33 -1.79 -2.06
C LYS A 57 -12.55 -0.99 -0.79
N GLU A 58 -12.37 -1.63 0.37
CA GLU A 58 -12.60 -1.01 1.67
C GLU A 58 -11.53 0.03 1.97
N ILE A 59 -10.26 -0.29 1.65
CA ILE A 59 -9.13 0.64 1.82
C ILE A 59 -9.29 1.87 0.94
N VAL A 60 -9.64 1.70 -0.35
CA VAL A 60 -9.87 2.84 -1.26
C VAL A 60 -11.05 3.70 -0.79
N LEU A 61 -12.10 3.09 -0.27
CA LEU A 61 -13.23 3.82 0.32
C LEU A 61 -12.77 4.64 1.52
N GLU A 62 -11.95 4.06 2.39
CA GLU A 62 -11.44 4.72 3.59
C GLU A 62 -10.50 5.88 3.27
N VAL A 63 -9.59 5.67 2.30
CA VAL A 63 -8.70 6.73 1.78
C VAL A 63 -9.51 7.92 1.26
N LYS A 64 -10.62 7.66 0.54
CA LYS A 64 -11.53 8.71 0.05
C LYS A 64 -12.28 9.40 1.18
N ASN A 65 -12.79 8.64 2.16
CA ASN A 65 -13.49 9.19 3.32
C ASN A 65 -12.60 10.14 4.13
N ILE A 66 -11.34 9.74 4.36
CA ILE A 66 -10.36 10.51 5.14
C ILE A 66 -9.67 11.59 4.28
N LYS A 67 -9.86 11.57 2.96
CA LYS A 67 -9.22 12.49 1.99
C LYS A 67 -7.69 12.44 2.03
N ILE A 68 -7.14 11.23 2.12
CA ILE A 68 -5.70 11.00 2.16
C ILE A 68 -5.10 11.15 0.75
N LYS A 69 -3.96 11.82 0.66
CA LYS A 69 -3.20 11.93 -0.59
C LYS A 69 -2.32 10.71 -0.77
N ILE A 70 -2.63 9.91 -1.78
CA ILE A 70 -1.84 8.77 -2.23
C ILE A 70 -1.06 9.16 -3.48
N ASP A 71 0.21 8.74 -3.56
CA ASP A 71 1.04 8.93 -4.75
C ASP A 71 0.74 7.88 -5.83
N GLY A 72 0.32 6.69 -5.39
CA GLY A 72 -0.08 5.61 -6.27
C GLY A 72 -0.30 4.30 -5.54
N ILE A 73 -0.95 3.38 -6.22
CA ILE A 73 -1.12 1.99 -5.80
C ILE A 73 -0.39 1.12 -6.82
N TYR A 74 0.35 0.13 -6.32
CA TYR A 74 1.15 -0.78 -7.13
C TYR A 74 0.83 -2.21 -6.74
N ASN A 75 0.71 -3.09 -7.73
CA ASN A 75 0.59 -4.53 -7.51
C ASN A 75 1.98 -5.12 -7.23
N MET A 76 2.10 -5.96 -6.20
CA MET A 76 3.35 -6.65 -5.86
C MET A 76 3.44 -7.97 -6.62
N VAL A 77 4.26 -8.01 -7.65
CA VAL A 77 4.51 -9.23 -8.43
C VAL A 77 5.82 -9.84 -7.99
N LYS A 78 5.78 -11.06 -7.47
CA LYS A 78 6.97 -11.78 -7.06
C LYS A 78 7.60 -12.47 -8.28
N ASN A 79 8.82 -12.06 -8.60
CA ASN A 79 9.70 -12.76 -9.52
C ASN A 79 10.73 -13.57 -8.72
N ASP A 80 11.31 -14.63 -9.29
CA ASP A 80 12.07 -15.71 -8.61
C ASP A 80 12.98 -15.28 -7.42
N LYS A 81 13.56 -14.08 -7.44
CA LYS A 81 14.41 -13.53 -6.35
C LYS A 81 14.04 -12.13 -5.88
N ASP A 82 12.98 -11.52 -6.42
CA ASP A 82 12.72 -10.09 -6.21
C ASP A 82 11.22 -9.71 -6.38
N TYR A 83 10.85 -8.53 -5.91
CA TYR A 83 9.52 -7.95 -6.13
C TYR A 83 9.56 -6.87 -7.20
N ASN A 84 8.64 -7.00 -8.17
CA ASN A 84 8.28 -5.96 -9.11
C ASN A 84 7.01 -5.27 -8.65
N TYR A 85 6.90 -3.98 -8.95
CA TYR A 85 5.79 -3.13 -8.56
C TYR A 85 5.15 -2.53 -9.81
N ILE A 86 3.94 -2.97 -10.14
CA ILE A 86 3.23 -2.52 -11.34
C ILE A 86 2.15 -1.53 -10.93
N LYS A 87 2.25 -0.28 -11.40
CA LYS A 87 1.26 0.76 -11.11
C LYS A 87 -0.09 0.41 -11.76
N ILE A 88 -1.17 0.60 -11.01
CA ILE A 88 -2.56 0.45 -11.46
C ILE A 88 -3.30 1.79 -11.53
#